data_AF-A0AAV5M5W4-F1
#
_entry.id   AF-A0AAV5M5W4-F1
#
_cell.length_a   1.000
_cell.length_b   1.000
_cell.length_c   1.000
_cell.angle_alpha   90.00
_cell.angle_beta   90.00
_cell.angle_gamma   90.00
#
_symmetry.space_group_name_H-M   'P 1'
#
loop_
_entity.id
_entity.type
_entity.pdbx_description
1 polymer ?
#
loop_
_entity_poly.entity_id
_entity_poly.type
_entity_poly.pdbx_seq_one_letter_code
_entity_poly.pdbx_strand_id
1 'polypeptide(L)'
;MSSDLDEQLAKEAREAASAEKQKIAKEVASMLKLSVDLDTTSAESLQKIVATLRAGAEFAGVPVYNCVLIAGSRSGVSGAEQIGMPCVVLRSSFTSRGEFPSANAVMDGFGGADLTISKLLKRRWS
;
A
#
# COMPACT_ATOMS: atom_id res chain seq x y z
N MET A 1 16.35 -21.85 -16.76
CA MET A 1 17.63 -21.16 -16.47
C MET A 1 17.75 -19.78 -17.13
N SER A 2 16.90 -19.39 -18.11
CA SER A 2 16.89 -18.01 -18.67
C SER A 2 16.05 -17.03 -17.83
N SER A 3 14.96 -17.50 -17.22
CA SER A 3 13.95 -16.66 -16.53
C SER A 3 14.52 -15.79 -15.42
N ASP A 4 15.44 -16.31 -14.62
CA ASP A 4 15.95 -15.61 -13.43
C ASP A 4 16.89 -14.47 -13.82
N LEU A 5 17.66 -14.65 -14.92
CA LEU A 5 18.55 -13.62 -15.44
C LEU A 5 17.75 -12.48 -16.09
N ASP A 6 16.70 -12.83 -16.85
CA ASP A 6 15.79 -11.87 -17.46
C ASP A 6 15.04 -11.05 -16.40
N GLU A 7 14.65 -11.68 -15.29
CA GLU A 7 14.03 -11.00 -14.14
C GLU A 7 14.99 -10.06 -13.41
N GLN A 8 16.25 -10.49 -13.21
CA GLN A 8 17.28 -9.68 -12.58
C GLN A 8 17.64 -8.45 -13.43
N LEU A 9 17.76 -8.62 -14.75
CA LEU A 9 17.96 -7.52 -15.70
C LEU A 9 16.78 -6.54 -15.71
N ALA A 10 15.54 -7.05 -15.68
CA ALA A 10 14.36 -6.20 -15.62
C ALA A 10 14.29 -5.39 -14.32
N LYS A 11 14.76 -5.94 -13.21
CA LYS A 11 14.87 -5.23 -11.91
C LYS A 11 15.90 -4.11 -11.98
N GLU A 12 17.13 -4.41 -12.41
CA GLU A 12 18.22 -3.44 -12.55
C GLU A 12 17.84 -2.29 -13.51
N ALA A 13 17.20 -2.62 -14.64
CA ALA A 13 16.73 -1.62 -15.60
C ALA A 13 15.68 -0.67 -14.99
N ARG A 14 14.78 -1.20 -14.14
CA ARG A 14 13.78 -0.39 -13.42
C ARG A 14 14.42 0.51 -12.38
N GLU A 15 15.41 0.02 -11.64
CA GLU A 15 16.15 0.79 -10.64
C GLU A 15 16.92 1.94 -11.30
N ALA A 16 17.68 1.65 -12.36
CA ALA A 16 18.40 2.66 -13.13
C ALA A 16 17.45 3.73 -13.72
N ALA A 17 16.32 3.32 -14.28
CA ALA A 17 15.32 4.24 -14.81
C ALA A 17 14.68 5.12 -13.71
N SER A 18 14.47 4.58 -12.51
CA SER A 18 13.95 5.35 -11.37
C SER A 18 14.97 6.39 -10.90
N ALA A 19 16.26 6.02 -10.83
CA ALA A 19 17.32 6.92 -10.42
C ALA A 19 17.45 8.15 -11.34
N GLU A 20 17.42 7.96 -12.66
CA GLU A 20 17.53 9.08 -13.60
C GLU A 20 16.30 9.99 -13.55
N LYS A 21 15.09 9.43 -13.40
CA LYS A 21 13.86 10.22 -13.20
C LYS A 21 13.93 11.08 -11.94
N GLN A 22 14.43 10.53 -10.84
CA GLN A 22 14.56 11.25 -9.58
C GLN A 22 15.60 12.38 -9.67
N LYS A 23 16.70 12.15 -10.39
CA LYS A 23 17.73 13.16 -10.65
C LYS A 23 17.16 14.34 -11.45
N ILE A 24 16.46 14.09 -12.55
CA ILE A 24 15.82 15.13 -13.37
C ILE A 24 14.82 15.92 -12.53
N ALA A 25 14.00 15.24 -11.73
CA ALA A 25 13.00 15.92 -10.89
C ALA A 25 13.65 16.82 -9.82
N LYS A 26 14.75 16.38 -9.20
CA LYS A 26 15.52 17.22 -8.26
C LYS A 26 16.14 18.44 -8.96
N GLU A 27 16.65 18.27 -10.17
CA GLU A 27 17.22 19.36 -10.97
C GLU A 27 16.16 20.41 -11.31
N VAL A 28 15.01 19.98 -11.83
CA VAL A 28 13.88 20.87 -12.14
C VAL A 28 13.36 21.57 -10.88
N ALA A 29 13.22 20.84 -9.77
CA ALA A 29 12.81 21.39 -8.48
C ALA A 29 13.79 22.49 -8.02
N SER A 30 15.10 22.23 -8.12
CA SER A 30 16.16 23.20 -7.81
C SER A 30 16.07 24.46 -8.68
N MET A 31 15.86 24.30 -9.99
CA MET A 31 15.67 25.44 -10.91
C MET A 31 14.46 26.30 -10.53
N LEU A 32 13.39 25.65 -10.06
CA LEU A 32 12.15 26.31 -9.65
C LEU A 32 12.15 26.77 -8.18
N LYS A 33 13.24 26.55 -7.43
CA LYS A 33 13.34 26.78 -5.97
C LYS A 33 12.24 26.08 -5.18
N LEU A 34 11.84 24.89 -5.64
CA LEU A 34 10.88 24.01 -4.99
C LEU A 34 11.63 22.84 -4.34
N SER A 35 11.13 22.33 -3.22
CA SER A 35 11.54 21.03 -2.70
C SER A 35 10.58 19.96 -3.22
N VAL A 36 11.14 18.82 -3.64
CA VAL A 36 10.36 17.69 -4.13
C VAL A 36 10.86 16.44 -3.43
N ASP A 37 9.96 15.80 -2.67
CA ASP A 37 10.16 14.47 -2.12
C ASP A 37 9.56 13.44 -3.08
N LEU A 38 10.42 12.68 -3.74
CA LEU A 38 10.06 11.64 -4.71
C LEU A 38 10.69 10.33 -4.27
N ASP A 39 10.21 9.78 -3.16
CA ASP A 39 10.44 8.40 -2.78
C ASP A 39 9.60 7.47 -3.68
N THR A 40 10.06 7.24 -4.90
CA THR A 40 9.38 6.39 -5.89
C THR A 40 9.84 4.93 -5.88
N THR A 41 10.65 4.50 -4.91
CA THR A 41 11.05 3.10 -4.74
C THR A 41 9.86 2.29 -4.19
N SER A 42 9.01 1.82 -5.12
CA SER A 42 7.81 1.01 -4.84
C SER A 42 8.06 -0.13 -3.83
N ALA A 43 9.20 -0.83 -3.93
CA ALA A 43 9.55 -1.94 -3.05
C ALA A 43 9.87 -1.51 -1.60
N GLU A 44 10.64 -0.44 -1.40
CA GLU A 44 10.93 0.08 -0.05
C GLU A 44 9.67 0.63 0.61
N SER A 45 8.80 1.28 -0.16
CA SER A 45 7.51 1.78 0.34
C SER A 45 6.61 0.64 0.84
N LEU A 46 6.57 -0.51 0.14
CA LEU A 46 5.80 -1.69 0.56
C LEU A 46 6.35 -2.29 1.85
N GLN A 47 7.68 -2.43 1.97
CA GLN A 47 8.31 -2.96 3.18
C GLN A 47 8.04 -2.07 4.40
N LYS A 48 8.12 -0.74 4.24
CA LYS A 48 7.76 0.23 5.28
C LYS A 48 6.29 0.08 5.72
N ILE A 49 5.37 -0.12 4.77
CA ILE A 49 3.96 -0.38 5.06
C ILE A 49 3.80 -1.67 5.86
N VAL A 50 4.38 -2.78 5.38
CA VAL A 50 4.33 -4.08 6.06
C VAL A 50 4.87 -4.00 7.48
N ALA A 51 6.00 -3.34 7.68
CA ALA A 51 6.60 -3.14 9.00
C ALA A 51 5.67 -2.32 9.91
N THR A 52 5.08 -1.25 9.39
CA THR A 52 4.12 -0.40 10.13
C THR A 52 2.88 -1.18 10.55
N LEU A 53 2.31 -1.99 9.65
CA LEU A 53 1.13 -2.81 9.96
C LEU A 53 1.42 -3.85 11.05
N ARG A 54 2.59 -4.51 10.98
CA ARG A 54 3.04 -5.45 12.02
C ARG A 54 3.25 -4.75 13.37
N ALA A 55 3.92 -3.60 13.36
CA ALA A 55 4.15 -2.81 14.57
C ALA A 55 2.82 -2.33 15.20
N GLY A 56 1.83 -1.97 14.38
CA GLY A 56 0.50 -1.59 14.87
C GLY A 56 -0.23 -2.74 15.58
N ALA A 57 -0.14 -3.96 15.04
CA ALA A 57 -0.70 -5.15 15.68
C ALA A 57 0.03 -5.49 16.99
N GLU A 58 1.37 -5.43 16.97
CA GLU A 58 2.22 -5.62 18.15
C GLU A 58 1.91 -4.60 19.25
N PHE A 59 1.77 -3.32 18.90
CA PHE A 59 1.39 -2.26 19.82
C PHE A 59 0.01 -2.50 20.44
N ALA A 60 -0.95 -3.02 19.66
CA ALA A 60 -2.27 -3.38 20.15
C ALA A 60 -2.28 -4.70 20.97
N GLY A 61 -1.16 -5.42 21.05
CA GLY A 61 -1.04 -6.68 21.79
C GLY A 61 -1.89 -7.82 21.20
N VAL A 62 -2.22 -7.76 19.90
CA VAL A 62 -3.06 -8.75 19.23
C VAL A 62 -2.38 -9.28 17.96
N PRO A 63 -2.67 -10.52 17.54
CA PRO A 63 -2.16 -11.04 16.28
C PRO A 63 -2.64 -10.24 15.07
N VAL A 64 -1.81 -10.16 14.02
CA VAL A 64 -2.11 -9.44 12.77
C VAL A 64 -3.45 -9.84 12.15
N TYR A 65 -3.81 -11.11 12.19
CA TYR A 65 -5.08 -11.61 11.63
C TYR A 65 -6.32 -11.19 12.43
N ASN A 66 -6.14 -10.67 13.66
CA ASN A 66 -7.20 -10.08 14.48
C ASN A 66 -7.28 -8.55 14.33
N CYS A 67 -6.40 -7.94 13.54
CA CYS A 67 -6.47 -6.54 13.16
C CYS A 67 -7.16 -6.40 11.79
N VAL A 68 -7.95 -5.34 11.61
CA VAL A 68 -8.52 -5.01 10.31
C VAL A 68 -7.91 -3.70 9.82
N LEU A 69 -7.23 -3.72 8.68
CA LEU A 69 -6.77 -2.52 8.01
C LEU A 69 -7.94 -1.83 7.31
N ILE A 70 -8.09 -0.53 7.54
CA ILE A 70 -8.93 0.35 6.73
C ILE A 70 -8.02 1.07 5.73
N ALA A 71 -7.99 0.58 4.49
CA ALA A 71 -7.07 1.04 3.47
C ALA A 71 -7.64 2.22 2.67
N GLY A 72 -6.81 3.26 2.51
CA GLY A 72 -7.05 4.40 1.61
C GLY A 72 -6.16 4.40 0.37
N SER A 73 -5.39 3.33 0.13
CA SER A 73 -4.45 3.23 -0.99
C SER A 73 -4.22 1.78 -1.41
N ARG A 74 -3.80 1.58 -2.66
CA ARG A 74 -3.47 0.24 -3.19
C ARG A 74 -2.28 -0.40 -2.49
N SER A 75 -1.26 0.39 -2.13
CA SER A 75 -0.08 -0.11 -1.42
C SER A 75 -0.41 -0.61 -0.01
N GLY A 76 -1.38 0.01 0.68
CA GLY A 76 -1.91 -0.48 1.94
C GLY A 76 -2.57 -1.85 1.80
N VAL A 77 -3.38 -2.04 0.76
CA VAL A 77 -4.03 -3.33 0.46
C VAL A 77 -2.98 -4.42 0.20
N SER A 78 -1.99 -4.15 -0.65
CA SER A 78 -0.91 -5.11 -0.93
C SER A 78 -0.08 -5.45 0.31
N GLY A 79 0.19 -4.45 1.17
CA GLY A 79 0.90 -4.68 2.43
C GLY A 79 0.11 -5.55 3.40
N ALA A 80 -1.21 -5.35 3.49
CA ALA A 80 -2.10 -6.17 4.32
C ALA A 80 -2.20 -7.61 3.82
N GLU A 81 -2.36 -7.80 2.51
CA GLU A 81 -2.38 -9.11 1.84
C GLU A 81 -1.10 -9.90 2.15
N GLN A 82 0.08 -9.27 2.03
CA GLN A 82 1.37 -9.91 2.27
C GLN A 82 1.54 -10.47 3.70
N ILE A 83 0.83 -9.92 4.69
CA ILE A 83 0.90 -10.36 6.10
C ILE A 83 -0.36 -11.08 6.56
N GLY A 84 -1.33 -11.33 5.68
CA GLY A 84 -2.61 -11.94 6.04
C GLY A 84 -3.44 -11.08 6.99
N MET A 85 -3.32 -9.75 6.92
CA MET A 85 -4.16 -8.83 7.68
C MET A 85 -5.48 -8.61 6.91
N PRO A 86 -6.64 -8.87 7.53
CA PRO A 86 -7.92 -8.47 6.96
C PRO A 86 -7.96 -7.01 6.53
N CYS A 87 -8.49 -6.72 5.34
CA CYS A 87 -8.43 -5.40 4.73
C CYS A 87 -9.80 -4.96 4.18
N VAL A 88 -10.23 -3.75 4.54
CA VAL A 88 -11.38 -3.07 3.97
C VAL A 88 -10.91 -1.79 3.29
N VAL A 89 -11.28 -1.58 2.04
CA VAL A 89 -10.97 -0.34 1.32
C VAL A 89 -12.11 0.65 1.47
N LEU A 90 -11.77 1.90 1.79
CA LEU A 90 -12.71 3.01 1.69
C LEU A 90 -12.55 3.73 0.37
N ARG A 91 -13.66 3.97 -0.34
CA ARG A 91 -13.66 4.79 -1.55
C ARG A 91 -13.38 6.24 -1.18
N SER A 92 -12.44 6.81 -1.90
CA SER A 92 -12.02 8.19 -1.85
C SER A 92 -11.63 8.62 -3.26
N SER A 93 -11.20 9.87 -3.44
CA SER A 93 -10.61 10.31 -4.71
C SER A 93 -9.45 9.41 -5.18
N PHE A 94 -8.70 8.80 -4.24
CA PHE A 94 -7.55 7.95 -4.51
C PHE A 94 -7.90 6.48 -4.81
N THR A 95 -9.07 6.01 -4.40
CA THR A 95 -9.48 4.60 -4.52
C THR A 95 -10.75 4.40 -5.36
N SER A 96 -11.48 5.47 -5.69
CA SER A 96 -12.75 5.43 -6.43
C SER A 96 -12.67 4.71 -7.77
N ARG A 97 -11.55 4.86 -8.49
CA ARG A 97 -11.29 4.26 -9.80
C ARG A 97 -10.50 2.94 -9.74
N GLY A 98 -10.12 2.50 -8.55
CA GLY A 98 -9.30 1.30 -8.36
C GLY A 98 -10.15 0.05 -8.13
N GLU A 99 -9.67 -1.08 -8.64
CA GLU A 99 -10.15 -2.40 -8.25
C GLU A 99 -9.23 -3.00 -7.18
N PHE A 100 -9.83 -3.63 -6.18
CA PHE A 100 -9.12 -4.17 -5.00
C PHE A 100 -9.51 -5.63 -4.78
N PRO A 101 -9.10 -6.55 -5.67
CA PRO A 101 -9.50 -7.96 -5.59
C PRO A 101 -9.03 -8.66 -4.31
N SER A 102 -7.92 -8.22 -3.72
CA SER A 102 -7.40 -8.76 -2.47
C SER A 102 -7.97 -8.12 -1.20
N ALA A 103 -8.83 -7.09 -1.32
CA ALA A 103 -9.55 -6.55 -0.17
C ALA A 103 -10.78 -7.41 0.16
N ASN A 104 -11.05 -7.62 1.45
CA ASN A 104 -12.23 -8.35 1.90
C ASN A 104 -13.53 -7.58 1.66
N ALA A 105 -13.45 -6.26 1.56
CA ALA A 105 -14.59 -5.40 1.21
C ALA A 105 -14.12 -4.05 0.67
N VAL A 106 -14.99 -3.42 -0.12
CA VAL A 106 -14.88 -2.00 -0.50
C VAL A 106 -16.15 -1.31 0.01
N MET A 107 -16.01 -0.17 0.67
CA MET A 107 -17.12 0.63 1.21
C MET A 107 -16.95 2.11 0.82
N ASP A 108 -18.05 2.87 0.80
CA ASP A 108 -18.01 4.25 0.30
C ASP A 108 -17.72 5.29 1.40
N GLY A 109 -17.74 4.88 2.67
CA GLY A 109 -17.44 5.76 3.80
C GLY A 109 -17.58 5.11 5.18
N PHE A 110 -17.79 5.95 6.19
CA PHE A 110 -18.10 5.54 7.56
C PHE A 110 -19.55 5.90 7.91
N GLY A 111 -20.18 5.09 8.76
CA GLY A 111 -21.53 5.37 9.29
C GLY A 111 -22.58 4.36 8.85
N GLY A 112 -23.84 4.61 9.19
CA GLY A 112 -24.93 3.61 9.13
C GLY A 112 -25.07 2.87 7.80
N ALA A 113 -24.96 3.60 6.67
CA ALA A 113 -25.02 3.00 5.34
C ALA A 113 -23.74 2.20 5.00
N ASP A 114 -22.58 2.62 5.51
CA ASP A 114 -21.26 2.11 5.15
C ASP A 114 -20.57 1.40 6.32
N LEU A 115 -19.30 1.71 6.60
CA LEU A 115 -18.49 1.02 7.58
C LEU A 115 -18.93 1.36 9.01
N THR A 116 -19.25 0.31 9.78
CA THR A 116 -19.55 0.39 11.21
C THR A 116 -18.84 -0.75 11.95
N ILE A 117 -18.61 -0.57 13.25
CA ILE A 117 -18.03 -1.62 14.11
C ILE A 117 -18.88 -2.89 14.05
N SER A 118 -20.21 -2.76 14.11
CA SER A 118 -21.12 -3.92 14.01
C SER A 118 -20.98 -4.69 12.70
N LYS A 119 -20.71 -4.01 11.57
CA LYS A 119 -20.44 -4.67 10.29
C LYS A 119 -19.06 -5.33 10.27
N LEU A 120 -18.05 -4.74 10.91
CA LEU A 120 -16.72 -5.36 11.06
C LEU A 120 -16.80 -6.66 11.87
N LEU A 121 -17.52 -6.65 13.00
CA LEU A 121 -17.66 -7.81 13.88
C LEU A 121 -18.47 -8.95 13.27
N LYS A 122 -19.39 -8.66 12.35
CA LYS A 122 -20.21 -9.66 11.66
C LYS A 122 -19.53 -10.29 10.45
N ARG A 123 -18.41 -9.72 9.99
CA ARG A 123 -17.67 -10.27 8.84
C ARG A 123 -16.80 -11.43 9.29
N ARG A 124 -16.75 -12.46 8.45
CA ARG A 124 -15.73 -13.51 8.54
C ARG A 124 -14.55 -13.07 7.69
N TRP A 125 -13.37 -13.12 8.28
CA TRP A 125 -12.11 -12.77 7.62
C TRP A 125 -11.39 -14.09 7.33
N SER A 126 -11.84 -14.78 6.29
CA SER A 126 -11.36 -16.10 5.86
C SER A 126 -11.19 -16.14 4.36
#